data_AF-A0A932CPY5-F1
#
_entry.id   AF-A0A932CPY5-F1
#
_cell.length_a   1.000
_cell.length_b   1.000
_cell.length_c   1.000
_cell.angle_alpha   90.00
_cell.angle_beta   90.00
_cell.angle_gamma   90.00
#
_symmetry.space_group_name_H-M   'P 1'
#
loop_
_entity.id
_entity.type
_entity.pdbx_description
1 polymer ?
#
loop_
_entity_poly.entity_id
_entity_poly.type
_entity_poly.pdbx_seq_one_letter_code
_entity_poly.pdbx_strand_id
1 'polypeptide(L)'
;MDLDQSLAAELEQLKRDGLYRSLRRLQGPIVEGVLPLGSGGGTPSFPGGGPIVRWEGRELLLLSSNSYLGLHTHPDLIEAACQALRQYGTGAGASRLISGNLDLHEQLEAEIAHFKGCEAALLFPTGYMA
;
A
#
# COMPACT_ATOMS: atom_id res chain seq x y z
N MET A 1 -14.48 -4.01 -37.11
CA MET A 1 -14.80 -3.08 -36.00
C MET A 1 -13.51 -2.36 -35.67
N ASP A 2 -13.52 -1.04 -35.72
CA ASP A 2 -12.35 -0.22 -35.41
C ASP A 2 -12.22 -0.10 -33.88
N LEU A 3 -11.22 -0.76 -33.31
CA LEU A 3 -11.02 -0.83 -31.86
C LEU A 3 -10.76 0.56 -31.26
N ASP A 4 -10.08 1.44 -32.00
CA ASP A 4 -9.75 2.79 -31.54
C ASP A 4 -11.02 3.64 -31.39
N GLN A 5 -11.94 3.53 -32.35
CA GLN A 5 -13.25 4.18 -32.25
C GLN A 5 -14.09 3.64 -31.09
N SER A 6 -14.06 2.32 -30.86
CA SER A 6 -14.80 1.70 -29.76
C SER A 6 -14.29 2.15 -28.39
N LEU A 7 -12.97 2.16 -28.20
CA LEU A 7 -12.34 2.59 -26.95
C LEU A 7 -12.55 4.09 -26.69
N ALA A 8 -12.48 4.92 -27.73
CA ALA A 8 -12.76 6.35 -27.62
C ALA A 8 -14.22 6.61 -27.22
N ALA A 9 -15.17 5.89 -27.81
CA ALA A 9 -16.58 6.01 -27.47
C ALA A 9 -16.87 5.61 -26.02
N GLU A 10 -16.25 4.53 -25.52
CA GLU A 10 -16.36 4.07 -24.13
C GLU A 10 -15.75 5.09 -23.15
N LEU A 11 -14.58 5.65 -23.49
CA LEU A 11 -13.96 6.71 -22.68
C LEU A 11 -14.85 7.94 -22.58
N GLU A 12 -15.45 8.39 -23.68
CA GLU A 12 -16.38 9.52 -23.66
C GLU A 12 -17.65 9.19 -22.86
N GLN A 13 -18.10 7.94 -22.88
CA GLN A 13 -19.20 7.50 -22.03
C GLN A 13 -18.85 7.59 -20.54
N LEU A 14 -17.67 7.08 -20.12
CA LEU A 14 -17.19 7.20 -18.74
C LEU A 14 -17.07 8.66 -18.27
N LYS A 15 -16.69 9.58 -19.18
CA LYS A 15 -16.65 11.02 -18.89
C LYS A 15 -18.06 11.59 -18.72
N ARG A 16 -19.01 11.26 -19.60
CA ARG A 16 -20.41 11.69 -19.49
C ARG A 16 -21.07 11.21 -18.19
N ASP A 17 -20.76 9.99 -17.77
CA ASP A 17 -21.32 9.37 -16.56
C ASP A 17 -20.63 9.85 -15.27
N GLY A 18 -19.57 10.67 -15.36
CA GLY A 18 -18.79 11.13 -14.20
C GLY A 18 -18.00 10.02 -13.51
N LEU A 19 -17.81 8.88 -14.18
CA LEU A 19 -17.04 7.73 -13.68
C LEU A 19 -15.56 7.81 -14.05
N TYR A 20 -15.19 8.67 -14.99
CA TYR A 20 -13.80 8.90 -15.34
C TYR A 20 -12.98 9.35 -14.12
N ARG A 21 -11.83 8.71 -13.91
CA ARG A 21 -10.95 8.96 -12.76
C ARG A 21 -9.65 9.58 -13.24
N SER A 22 -9.21 10.63 -12.55
CA SER A 22 -7.85 11.16 -12.64
C SER A 22 -7.08 10.81 -11.37
N LEU A 23 -5.86 10.29 -11.54
CA LEU A 23 -5.00 9.97 -10.41
C LEU A 23 -4.37 11.26 -9.87
N ARG A 24 -4.41 11.44 -8.55
CA ARG A 24 -3.68 12.53 -7.88
C ARG A 24 -2.25 12.08 -7.63
N ARG A 25 -1.29 12.81 -8.20
CA ARG A 25 0.13 12.59 -7.93
C ARG A 25 0.53 13.28 -6.63
N LEU A 26 0.80 12.49 -5.61
CA LEU A 26 1.46 12.97 -4.40
C LEU A 26 2.95 13.20 -4.66
N GLN A 27 3.53 14.24 -4.07
CA GLN A 27 4.94 14.60 -4.22
C GLN A 27 5.73 14.27 -2.96
N GLY A 28 6.93 13.70 -3.14
CA GLY A 28 7.82 13.34 -2.05
C GLY A 28 7.42 12.04 -1.34
N PRO A 29 8.20 11.63 -0.32
CA PRO A 29 7.81 10.55 0.57
C PRO A 29 6.48 10.89 1.27
N ILE A 30 5.69 9.87 1.61
CA ILE A 30 4.67 10.01 2.65
C ILE A 30 5.45 10.14 3.94
N VAL A 31 5.80 11.37 4.28
CA VAL A 31 6.60 11.68 5.47
C VAL A 31 5.70 11.78 6.67
N GLU A 32 6.16 11.15 7.74
CA GLU A 32 5.72 11.41 9.10
C GLU A 32 5.89 12.91 9.39
N GLY A 33 4.77 13.66 9.43
CA GLY A 33 4.81 15.12 9.60
C GLY A 33 3.61 15.62 10.41
N VAL A 34 3.78 16.68 11.19
CA VAL A 34 2.64 17.36 11.83
C VAL A 34 2.35 18.60 10.99
N LEU A 35 1.17 18.67 10.36
CA LEU A 35 0.66 19.97 9.92
C LEU A 35 0.39 20.78 11.20
N PRO A 36 1.00 21.97 11.38
CA PRO A 36 0.61 22.85 12.47
C PRO A 36 -0.82 23.29 12.20
N LEU A 37 -1.79 22.65 12.87
CA LEU A 37 -3.19 23.07 12.90
C LEU A 37 -3.30 24.33 13.77
N GLY A 38 -2.80 25.46 13.25
CA GLY A 38 -2.92 26.77 13.90
C GLY A 38 -2.12 26.91 15.20
N SER A 39 -1.80 28.16 15.53
CA SER A 39 -1.01 28.57 16.71
C SER A 39 -1.79 28.57 18.03
N GLY A 40 -2.86 27.78 18.17
CA GLY A 40 -3.74 27.83 19.33
C GLY A 40 -4.39 26.49 19.64
N GLY A 41 -3.90 25.82 20.69
CA GLY A 41 -4.45 24.56 21.20
C GLY A 41 -3.61 23.36 20.74
N GLY A 42 -3.16 22.55 21.70
CA GLY A 42 -2.16 21.50 21.53
C GLY A 42 -2.32 20.69 20.24
N THR A 43 -1.34 20.82 19.35
CA THR A 43 -1.22 19.96 18.17
C THR A 43 -1.13 18.52 18.66
N PRO A 44 -2.06 17.62 18.27
CA PRO A 44 -1.90 16.21 18.55
C PRO A 44 -0.62 15.74 17.87
N SER A 45 0.40 15.41 18.68
CA SER A 45 1.58 14.72 18.20
C SER A 45 1.21 13.26 18.03
N PHE A 46 1.05 12.81 16.79
CA PHE A 46 0.97 11.39 16.52
C PHE A 46 2.38 10.80 16.69
N PRO A 47 2.58 9.80 17.56
CA PRO A 47 3.85 9.07 17.56
C PRO A 47 4.02 8.45 16.17
N GLY A 48 5.08 8.86 15.46
CA GLY A 48 5.30 8.53 14.05
C GLY A 48 4.79 9.55 13.02
N GLY A 49 4.54 10.81 13.41
CA GLY A 49 4.13 11.89 12.49
C GLY A 49 2.77 11.67 11.81
N GLY A 50 1.97 12.72 11.69
CA GLY A 50 0.68 12.63 11.00
C GLY A 50 0.83 12.32 9.50
N PRO A 51 -0.25 11.86 8.84
CA PRO A 51 -0.22 11.47 7.44
C PRO A 51 -0.23 12.72 6.55
N ILE A 52 0.90 13.40 6.42
CA ILE A 52 1.04 14.60 5.60
C ILE A 52 1.56 14.23 4.22
N VAL A 53 0.86 14.72 3.20
CA VAL A 53 1.22 14.53 1.80
C VAL A 53 1.36 15.87 1.11
N ARG A 54 2.23 15.95 0.11
CA ARG A 54 2.32 17.12 -0.74
C ARG A 54 1.54 16.89 -2.03
N TRP A 55 0.65 17.82 -2.36
CA TRP A 55 -0.09 17.84 -3.62
C TRP A 55 -0.10 19.25 -4.17
N GLU A 56 0.26 19.40 -5.45
CA GLU A 56 0.39 20.71 -6.14
C GLU A 56 1.19 21.75 -5.34
N GLY A 57 2.28 21.32 -4.68
CA GLY A 57 3.14 22.20 -3.90
C GLY A 57 2.57 22.61 -2.53
N ARG A 58 1.43 22.05 -2.12
CA ARG A 58 0.78 22.29 -0.82
C ARG A 58 0.87 21.06 0.07
N GLU A 59 1.01 21.27 1.37
CA GLU A 59 0.93 20.21 2.37
C GLU A 59 -0.52 20.00 2.79
N LEU A 60 -0.95 18.74 2.77
CA LEU A 60 -2.32 18.33 3.05
C LEU A 60 -2.33 17.16 4.04
N LEU A 61 -3.39 17.08 4.84
CA LEU A 61 -3.69 15.91 5.66
C LEU A 61 -4.32 14.81 4.78
N LEU A 62 -3.73 13.62 4.77
CA LEU A 62 -4.23 12.45 4.06
C LEU A 62 -5.25 11.70 4.92
N LEU A 63 -6.53 11.85 4.57
CA LEU A 63 -7.66 11.18 5.24
C LEU A 63 -8.21 9.97 4.46
N SER A 64 -7.52 9.54 3.40
CA SER A 64 -7.96 8.47 2.50
C SER A 64 -6.92 7.35 2.37
N SER A 65 -6.05 7.19 3.37
CA SER A 65 -5.06 6.10 3.40
C SER A 65 -5.70 4.82 3.92
N ASN A 66 -5.26 3.67 3.38
CA ASN A 66 -5.60 2.34 3.91
C ASN A 66 -4.56 1.83 4.92
N SER A 67 -3.52 2.61 5.22
CA SER A 67 -2.53 2.29 6.25
C SER A 67 -3.05 2.69 7.64
N TYR A 68 -4.07 1.98 8.12
CA TYR A 68 -4.82 2.35 9.33
C TYR A 68 -3.98 2.49 10.60
N LEU A 69 -2.96 1.65 10.72
CA LEU A 69 -2.09 1.58 11.91
C LEU A 69 -0.73 2.27 11.67
N GLY A 70 -0.52 2.90 10.51
CA GLY A 70 0.76 3.51 10.17
C GLY A 70 1.92 2.54 9.98
N LEU A 71 1.70 1.22 10.03
CA LEU A 71 2.77 0.20 10.03
C LEU A 71 3.70 0.24 8.82
N HIS A 72 3.28 0.81 7.70
CA HIS A 72 4.10 0.98 6.50
C HIS A 72 5.43 1.76 6.71
N THR A 73 5.55 2.56 7.78
CA THR A 73 6.79 3.29 8.14
C THR A 73 7.41 2.79 9.45
N HIS A 74 6.88 1.71 10.04
CA HIS A 74 7.35 1.22 11.32
C HIS A 74 8.82 0.74 11.22
N PRO A 75 9.74 1.25 12.07
CA PRO A 75 11.17 0.98 11.94
C PRO A 75 11.50 -0.51 11.98
N ASP A 76 10.88 -1.27 12.88
CA ASP A 76 11.14 -2.72 13.00
C ASP A 76 10.70 -3.49 11.75
N LEU A 77 9.63 -3.05 11.08
CA LEU A 77 9.15 -3.68 9.85
C LEU A 77 10.06 -3.34 8.67
N ILE A 78 10.57 -2.11 8.60
CA ILE A 78 11.56 -1.70 7.61
C ILE A 78 12.83 -2.52 7.76
N GLU A 79 13.33 -2.69 9.00
CA GLU A 79 14.54 -3.46 9.25
C GLU A 79 14.36 -4.95 8.92
N ALA A 80 13.24 -5.57 9.32
CA ALA A 80 12.92 -6.95 8.95
C ALA A 80 12.85 -7.14 7.42
N ALA A 81 12.23 -6.19 6.70
CA ALA A 81 12.19 -6.21 5.24
C ALA A 81 13.60 -6.06 4.62
N CYS A 82 14.45 -5.18 5.16
CA CYS A 82 15.84 -5.03 4.71
C CYS A 82 16.65 -6.32 4.90
N GLN A 83 16.46 -7.01 6.03
CA GLN A 83 17.12 -8.29 6.31
C GLN A 83 16.67 -9.37 5.33
N ALA A 84 15.36 -9.50 5.11
CA ALA A 84 14.82 -10.45 4.13
C ALA A 84 15.36 -10.18 2.71
N LEU A 85 15.44 -8.92 2.28
CA LEU A 85 16.02 -8.55 0.98
C LEU A 85 17.49 -8.96 0.85
N ARG A 86 18.28 -8.82 1.92
CA ARG A 86 19.69 -9.23 1.93
C ARG A 86 19.85 -10.76 1.85
N GLN A 87 18.93 -11.51 2.46
CA GLN A 87 19.00 -12.97 2.53
C GLN A 87 18.39 -13.66 1.30
N TYR A 88 17.23 -13.20 0.83
CA TYR A 88 16.43 -13.85 -0.20
C TYR A 88 16.48 -13.14 -1.56
N GLY A 89 17.02 -11.92 -1.62
CA GLY A 89 16.95 -11.07 -2.81
C GLY A 89 15.59 -10.40 -2.97
N THR A 90 15.29 -9.90 -4.17
CA THR A 90 14.10 -9.08 -4.45
C THR A 90 12.83 -9.88 -4.76
N GLY A 91 12.92 -11.20 -4.90
CA GLY A 91 11.77 -12.05 -5.20
C GLY A 91 12.12 -13.53 -5.25
N ALA A 92 11.08 -14.37 -5.27
CA ALA A 92 11.22 -15.82 -5.19
C ALA A 92 11.77 -16.50 -6.46
N GLY A 93 11.91 -15.76 -7.58
CA GLY A 93 12.50 -16.25 -8.83
C GLY A 93 11.64 -17.24 -9.64
N ALA A 94 10.59 -17.82 -9.08
CA ALA A 94 9.64 -18.70 -9.77
C ALA A 94 8.29 -18.78 -9.03
N SER A 95 7.37 -19.60 -9.54
CA SER A 95 6.13 -19.94 -8.84
C SER A 95 6.39 -20.89 -7.66
N ARG A 96 5.44 -20.95 -6.71
CA ARG A 96 5.46 -21.88 -5.56
C ARG A 96 5.75 -23.33 -5.98
N LEU A 97 5.15 -23.79 -7.07
CA LEU A 97 5.28 -25.17 -7.55
C LEU A 97 6.68 -25.54 -8.04
N ILE A 98 7.40 -24.61 -8.66
CA ILE A 98 8.67 -24.92 -9.34
C ILE A 98 9.86 -24.75 -8.40
N SER A 99 10.13 -23.52 -7.98
CA SER A 99 11.27 -23.20 -7.11
C SER A 99 11.07 -21.92 -6.28
N GLY A 100 9.85 -21.40 -6.25
CA GLY A 100 9.51 -20.14 -5.56
C GLY A 100 8.90 -20.33 -4.17
N ASN A 101 8.78 -21.57 -3.68
CA ASN A 101 8.28 -21.82 -2.32
C ASN A 101 9.41 -21.67 -1.30
N LEU A 102 9.65 -20.42 -0.89
CA LEU A 102 10.58 -20.07 0.19
C LEU A 102 9.99 -20.39 1.57
N ASP A 103 10.86 -20.69 2.54
CA ASP A 103 10.53 -20.85 3.96
C ASP A 103 9.80 -19.64 4.55
N LEU A 104 10.12 -18.43 4.09
CA LEU A 104 9.43 -17.20 4.49
C LEU A 104 7.92 -17.24 4.19
N HIS A 105 7.50 -17.90 3.11
CA HIS A 105 6.07 -18.04 2.80
C HIS A 105 5.38 -19.00 3.78
N GLU A 106 6.02 -20.12 4.09
CA GLU A 106 5.46 -21.12 5.01
C GLU A 106 5.39 -20.58 6.45
N GLN A 107 6.40 -19.83 6.88
CA GLN A 107 6.39 -19.12 8.17
C GLN A 107 5.24 -18.12 8.24
N LEU A 108 5.05 -17.30 7.19
CA LEU A 108 3.95 -16.34 7.14
C LEU A 108 2.57 -17.03 7.14
N GLU A 109 2.41 -18.13 6.41
CA GLU A 109 1.16 -18.91 6.38
C GLU A 109 0.84 -19.51 7.76
N ALA A 110 1.84 -20.05 8.45
CA ALA A 110 1.69 -20.55 9.81
C ALA A 110 1.29 -19.44 10.80
N GLU A 111 1.95 -18.29 10.75
CA GLU A 111 1.63 -17.13 11.59
C GLU A 111 0.22 -16.58 11.32
N ILE A 112 -0.20 -16.52 10.05
CA ILE A 112 -1.56 -16.10 9.69
C ILE A 112 -2.59 -17.11 10.22
N ALA A 113 -2.34 -18.41 10.04
CA ALA A 113 -3.24 -19.46 10.53
C ALA A 113 -3.40 -19.39 12.06
N HIS A 114 -2.29 -19.23 12.77
CA HIS A 114 -2.27 -19.04 14.22
C HIS A 114 -3.03 -17.77 14.64
N PHE A 115 -2.74 -16.63 14.01
CA PHE A 115 -3.42 -15.35 14.29
C PHE A 115 -4.93 -15.41 14.04
N LYS A 116 -5.37 -16.17 13.02
CA LYS A 116 -6.78 -16.34 12.68
C LYS A 116 -7.48 -17.47 13.44
N GLY A 117 -6.73 -18.32 14.13
CA GLY A 117 -7.27 -19.49 14.82
C GLY A 117 -7.85 -20.53 13.85
N CYS A 118 -7.25 -20.70 12.67
CA CYS A 118 -7.65 -21.68 11.67
C CYS A 118 -6.57 -22.76 11.45
N GLU A 119 -6.94 -23.86 10.81
CA GLU A 119 -6.03 -25.01 10.62
C GLU A 119 -4.86 -24.70 9.68
N ALA A 120 -5.09 -23.88 8.66
CA ALA A 120 -4.08 -23.48 7.68
C ALA A 120 -4.43 -22.12 7.06
N ALA A 121 -3.44 -21.49 6.43
CA ALA A 121 -3.61 -20.30 5.59
C ALA A 121 -2.85 -20.47 4.28
N LEU A 122 -3.27 -19.75 3.25
CA LEU A 122 -2.63 -19.76 1.93
C LEU A 122 -2.38 -18.33 1.46
N LEU A 123 -1.14 -18.06 1.05
CA LEU A 123 -0.68 -16.76 0.61
C LEU A 123 -0.91 -16.54 -0.89
N PHE A 124 -1.52 -15.41 -1.23
CA PHE A 124 -1.67 -14.89 -2.59
C PHE A 124 -0.97 -13.54 -2.75
N PRO A 125 -0.65 -13.10 -3.98
CA PRO A 125 0.03 -11.81 -4.20
C PRO A 125 -0.73 -10.59 -3.68
N THR A 126 -2.07 -10.64 -3.68
CA THR A 126 -2.94 -9.58 -3.15
C THR A 126 -4.23 -10.18 -2.61
N GLY A 127 -4.93 -9.45 -1.73
CA GLY A 127 -6.25 -9.84 -1.23
C GLY A 127 -7.38 -9.83 -2.27
N TYR A 128 -7.15 -9.29 -3.48
CA TYR A 128 -8.11 -9.41 -4.60
C TYR A 128 -8.05 -10.80 -5.26
N MET A 129 -6.88 -11.45 -5.22
CA MET A 129 -6.65 -12.76 -5.84
C MET A 129 -6.91 -13.94 -4.89
N ALA A 130 -7.04 -13.67 -3.60
CA ALA A 130 -7.32 -14.66 -2.56
C ALA A 130 -8.82 -14.95 -2.47
#